data_AF-A0ABD6ESB8-F1
#
_entry.id   AF-A0ABD6ESB8-F1
#
_cell.length_a   1.000
_cell.length_b   1.000
_cell.length_c   1.000
_cell.angle_alpha   90.00
_cell.angle_beta   90.00
_cell.angle_gamma   90.00
#
_symmetry.space_group_name_H-M   'P 1'
#
loop_
_entity.id
_entity.type
_entity.pdbx_description
1 polymer ?
#
loop_
_entity_poly.entity_id
_entity_poly.type
_entity_poly.pdbx_seq_one_letter_code
_entity_poly.pdbx_strand_id
1 'polypeptide(L)' 'MGMESAFHLDSDALDYAFNPCGHVASLSTVRYWSRIPLPHGSSSFHPVCPFCTSLLCMDKPYVRLIFQDHCFGS' A
#
# COMPACT_ATOMS: atom_id res chain seq x y z
N MET A 1 -1.52 17.35 -16.84
CA MET A 1 -1.51 15.92 -16.47
C MET A 1 -0.15 15.65 -15.85
N GLY A 2 -0.01 15.45 -14.55
CA GLY A 2 -0.58 14.34 -13.76
C GLY A 2 0.58 13.38 -13.45
N MET A 3 1.62 13.90 -12.77
CA MET A 3 2.84 13.17 -12.44
C MET A 3 2.49 11.92 -11.62
N GLU A 4 3.07 10.81 -12.05
CA GLU A 4 2.74 9.46 -11.65
C GLU A 4 3.07 9.22 -10.17
N SER A 5 2.07 9.38 -9.29
CA SER A 5 2.25 9.16 -7.84
C SER A 5 2.53 7.70 -7.44
N ALA A 6 2.50 6.78 -8.41
CA ALA A 6 2.80 5.35 -8.21
C ALA A 6 4.26 4.99 -8.51
N PHE A 7 5.06 5.90 -9.06
CA PHE A 7 6.43 5.64 -9.54
C PHE A 7 7.53 6.32 -8.72
N HIS A 8 7.25 6.81 -7.49
CA HIS A 8 8.34 6.91 -6.52
C HIS A 8 8.64 5.50 -6.01
N LEU A 9 9.29 4.76 -6.91
CA LEU A 9 9.74 3.40 -6.79
C LEU A 9 10.47 3.23 -5.47
N ASP A 10 9.83 2.43 -4.64
CA ASP A 10 10.26 1.88 -3.38
C ASP A 10 11.73 1.41 -3.44
N SER A 11 12.67 2.33 -3.22
CA SER A 11 14.11 1.98 -3.05
C SER A 11 14.39 1.46 -1.63
N ASP A 12 13.35 1.44 -0.79
CA ASP A 12 13.38 1.01 0.58
C ASP A 12 13.02 -0.49 0.66
N ALA A 13 13.18 -1.10 1.83
CA ALA A 13 12.86 -2.51 1.98
C ALA A 13 11.35 -2.73 1.82
N LEU A 14 10.98 -3.70 0.98
CA LEU A 14 9.59 -4.06 0.67
C LEU A 14 8.92 -4.83 1.83
N ASP A 15 9.17 -4.47 3.08
CA ASP A 15 8.85 -5.24 4.28
C ASP A 15 7.37 -5.19 4.72
N TYR A 16 6.46 -4.60 3.95
CA TYR A 16 5.08 -4.41 4.36
C TYR A 16 4.10 -4.85 3.29
N ALA A 17 2.95 -5.39 3.72
CA ALA A 17 1.85 -5.76 2.83
C ALA A 17 0.56 -5.06 3.22
N PHE A 18 -0.18 -4.57 2.23
CA PHE A 18 -1.53 -4.04 2.42
C PHE A 18 -2.50 -5.14 2.87
N ASN A 19 -3.40 -4.81 3.79
CA ASN A 19 -4.41 -5.72 4.33
C ASN A 19 -5.82 -5.25 3.89
N PRO A 20 -6.63 -6.09 3.20
CA PRO A 20 -6.47 -7.54 3.04
C PRO A 20 -5.84 -8.02 1.73
N CYS A 21 -5.49 -7.13 0.79
CA CYS A 21 -5.13 -7.55 -0.57
C CYS A 21 -3.73 -8.18 -0.72
N GLY A 22 -2.84 -8.03 0.26
CA GLY A 22 -1.52 -8.64 0.28
C GLY A 22 -0.45 -7.99 -0.60
N HIS A 23 -0.76 -6.92 -1.32
CA HIS A 23 0.24 -6.22 -2.14
C HIS A 23 1.35 -5.64 -1.28
N VAL A 24 2.59 -5.90 -1.69
CA VAL A 24 3.80 -5.58 -0.93
C VAL A 24 4.34 -4.20 -1.35
N ALA A 25 4.79 -3.40 -0.37
CA ALA A 25 5.42 -2.10 -0.56
C ALA A 25 6.27 -1.72 0.68
N SER A 26 7.07 -0.64 0.63
CA SER A 26 7.77 -0.13 1.83
C SER A 26 6.80 0.41 2.86
N LEU A 27 7.34 0.61 4.06
CA LEU A 27 6.69 1.33 5.14
C LEU A 27 6.18 2.71 4.70
N SER A 28 6.94 3.43 3.87
CA SER A 28 6.59 4.79 3.46
C SER A 28 5.34 4.79 2.57
N THR A 29 5.29 3.87 1.61
CA THR A 29 4.17 3.66 0.69
C THR A 29 2.92 3.22 1.45
N VAL A 30 3.00 2.19 2.28
CA VAL A 30 1.81 1.70 3.00
C VAL A 30 1.26 2.76 3.97
N ARG A 31 2.13 3.55 4.61
CA ARG A 31 1.71 4.66 5.48
C ARG A 31 1.07 5.82 4.73
N TYR A 32 1.57 6.15 3.55
CA TYR A 32 1.00 7.21 2.72
C TYR A 32 -0.42 6.83 2.30
N TRP A 33 -0.59 5.69 1.64
CA TRP A 33 -1.88 5.25 1.09
C TRP A 33 -2.93 4.89 2.15
N SER A 34 -2.50 4.44 3.33
CA SER A 34 -3.42 4.17 4.45
C SER A 34 -4.02 5.42 5.09
N ARG A 35 -3.44 6.60 4.83
CA ARG A 35 -3.89 7.88 5.41
C ARG A 35 -4.64 8.76 4.43
N ILE A 36 -4.74 8.36 3.16
CA ILE A 36 -5.39 9.18 2.14
C ILE A 36 -6.84 8.72 2.02
N PRO A 37 -7.79 9.49 2.57
CA PRO A 37 -9.20 9.25 2.36
C PRO A 37 -9.53 9.50 0.89
N LEU A 38 -9.80 8.45 0.12
CA LEU A 38 -10.33 8.62 -1.24
C LEU A 38 -11.84 8.85 -1.17
N PRO A 39 -12.38 9.83 -1.92
CA PRO A 39 -13.81 10.05 -2.00
C PRO A 39 -14.45 8.88 -2.74
N HIS A 40 -14.94 7.89 -2.00
CA HIS A 40 -15.86 6.91 -2.54
C HIS A 40 -17.25 7.53 -2.52
N GLY A 41 -17.93 7.55 -3.68
CA GLY A 41 -19.22 8.20 -3.85
C GLY A 41 -20.20 7.87 -2.72
N SER A 42 -20.58 8.91 -1.98
CA SER A 42 -21.51 8.91 -0.83
C SER A 42 -20.92 8.49 0.52
N SER A 43 -20.54 9.50 1.31
CA SER A 43 -20.44 9.52 2.78
C SER A 43 -19.37 8.70 3.50
N SER A 44 -18.48 7.98 2.81
CA SER A 44 -17.43 7.22 3.52
C SER A 44 -16.08 7.29 2.81
N PHE A 45 -15.10 7.84 3.52
CA PHE A 45 -13.71 7.92 3.09
C PHE A 45 -12.95 6.69 3.56
N HIS A 46 -12.55 5.84 2.62
CA HIS A 46 -11.77 4.65 2.93
C HIS A 46 -10.43 4.68 2.20
N PRO A 47 -9.33 4.35 2.87
CA PRO A 47 -8.06 4.15 2.20
C PRO A 47 -8.15 2.91 1.31
N VAL A 48 -7.48 2.95 0.16
CA VAL A 48 -7.46 1.84 -0.80
C VAL A 48 -6.03 1.47 -1.16
N CYS A 49 -5.85 0.22 -1.56
CA CYS A 49 -4.60 -0.21 -2.18
C CYS A 49 -4.41 0.50 -3.53
N PRO A 50 -3.26 1.14 -3.79
CA PRO A 50 -3.02 1.82 -5.06
C PRO A 50 -2.85 0.87 -6.26
N PHE A 51 -2.56 -0.41 -6.01
CA PHE A 51 -2.30 -1.40 -7.05
C PHE A 51 -3.57 -2.07 -7.58
N CYS A 52 -4.53 -2.33 -6.69
CA CYS A 52 -5.72 -3.14 -7.01
C CYS A 52 -7.03 -2.52 -6.53
N THR A 53 -6.99 -1.27 -6.04
CA THR A 53 -8.13 -0.47 -5.56
C THR A 53 -8.98 -1.12 -4.46
N SER A 54 -8.51 -2.23 -3.88
CA SER A 54 -9.18 -2.88 -2.76
C SER A 54 -9.20 -1.98 -1.53
N LEU A 55 -10.34 -1.93 -0.84
CA LEU A 55 -10.49 -1.24 0.43
C LEU A 55 -9.53 -1.83 1.47
N LEU A 56 -8.80 -0.97 2.16
CA LEU A 56 -7.91 -1.38 3.24
C LEU A 56 -8.69 -1.52 4.55
N CYS A 57 -8.23 -2.41 5.42
CA CYS A 57 -8.78 -2.55 6.77
C CYS A 57 -8.57 -1.26 7.58
N MET A 58 -9.62 -0.73 8.21
CA MET A 58 -9.56 0.56 8.92
C MET A 58 -8.70 0.52 10.20
N ASP A 59 -8.68 -0.60 10.90
CA ASP A 59 -7.89 -0.76 12.14
C ASP A 59 -6.42 -1.09 11.84
N LYS A 60 -6.20 -2.00 10.88
CA LYS A 60 -4.87 -2.48 10.50
C LYS A 60 -4.72 -2.55 8.98
N PRO A 61 -4.47 -1.43 8.30
CA PRO A 61 -4.47 -1.35 6.82
C PRO A 61 -3.25 -2.00 6.16
N TYR A 62 -2.19 -2.28 6.93
CA TYR A 62 -1.01 -3.01 6.49
C TYR A 62 -0.38 -3.81 7.62
N VAL A 63 0.44 -4.79 7.26
CA VAL A 63 1.21 -5.63 8.19
C VAL A 63 2.67 -5.67 7.79
N ARG A 64 3.57 -5.82 8.77
CA ARG A 64 4.98 -6.06 8.51
C ARG A 64 5.19 -7.54 8.18
N LEU A 65 5.89 -7.81 7.09
CA LEU A 65 6.33 -9.13 6.70
C LEU A 65 7.54 -9.52 7.57
N ILE A 66 7.53 -10.74 8.08
CA ILE A 66 8.61 -11.30 8.91
C ILE A 66 9.49 -12.28 8.14
N PHE A 67 9.06 -12.67 6.94
CA PHE A 67 9.81 -13.48 6.00
C PHE A 67 9.67 -12.86 4.62
N GLN A 68 10.77 -12.31 4.13
CA GLN A 68 10.92 -11.96 2.72
C GLN A 68 11.94 -12.95 2.18
N ASP A 69 11.51 -13.85 1.31
CA ASP A 69 12.50 -14.63 0.59
C ASP A 69 13.22 -13.64 -0.34
N HIS A 70 14.44 -13.28 0.05
CA HIS A 70 15.34 -12.48 -0.78
C HIS A 70 15.80 -13.34 -1.95
N CYS A 71 14.89 -13.67 -2.87
CA CYS A 71 15.24 -14.01 -4.25
C CYS A 71 15.76 -12.74 -4.94
N PHE A 72 16.89 -12.19 -4.49
CA PHE A 72 17.76 -11.44 -5.39
C PHE A 72 18.31 -12.48 -6.36
N GLY A 73 17.58 -12.69 -7.45
CA GLY A 73 18.06 -13.48 -8.58
C GLY A 73 19.31 -12.84 -9.15
N SER A 74 20.35 -13.68 -9.27
CA SER A 74 21.43 -13.71 -10.29
C SER A 74 22.10 -12.41 -10.71
#